data_AF-A0A7S4PD94-F1
#
_entry.id   AF-A0A7S4PD94-F1
#
_cell.length_a   1.000
_cell.length_b   1.000
_cell.length_c   1.000
_cell.angle_alpha   90.00
_cell.angle_beta   90.00
_cell.angle_gamma   90.00
#
_symmetry.space_group_name_H-M   'P 1'
#
loop_
_entity.id
_entity.type
_entity.pdbx_description
1 polymer ?
#
loop_
_entity_poly.entity_id
_entity_poly.type
_entity_poly.pdbx_seq_one_letter_code
_entity_poly.pdbx_strand_id
1 'polypeptide(L)'
;MLKKMLIDEMMGEAEVTLFHPIGHLSYLAMLKGRTAHSLAPSTSALLSPVKVTVGGKERETSLKSDEQRCEELSKHISKKLHELIMKNISDVLSDRYASAVLLALFDALGEEERQEIFSEILNIVPTKIKEEESILEGRVSSRAIRRLITLSDKVDGENAFSSQLLEKLKPNLKIFSVKRGSSFVVVSLLESENTKKETKAALKGSMAQFKRSEEAGAKVILKLMSEK
;
A
#
# COMPACT_ATOMS: atom_id res chain seq x y z
N MET A 1 7.92 5.12 30.08
CA MET A 1 9.28 4.55 30.09
C MET A 1 9.31 3.20 29.37
N LEU A 2 8.64 2.15 29.88
CA LEU A 2 8.62 0.81 29.26
C LEU A 2 8.15 0.77 27.80
N LYS A 3 7.06 1.48 27.46
CA LYS A 3 6.54 1.55 26.08
C LYS A 3 7.56 2.08 25.08
N LYS A 4 8.32 3.11 25.48
CA LYS A 4 9.32 3.74 24.63
C LYS A 4 10.52 2.80 24.42
N MET A 5 10.96 2.12 25.47
CA MET A 5 12.04 1.13 25.40
C MET A 5 11.72 -0.03 24.46
N LEU A 6 10.52 -0.62 24.55
CA LEU A 6 10.12 -1.73 23.68
C LEU A 6 10.00 -1.30 22.21
N ILE A 7 9.46 -0.12 21.96
CA ILE A 7 9.37 0.44 20.60
C ILE A 7 10.79 0.72 20.06
N ASP A 8 11.66 1.33 20.86
CA ASP A 8 13.02 1.64 20.43
C ASP A 8 13.84 0.38 20.12
N GLU A 9 13.72 -0.68 20.94
CA GLU A 9 14.36 -1.98 20.69
C GLU A 9 13.86 -2.61 19.39
N MET A 10 12.54 -2.69 19.21
CA MET A 10 11.93 -3.24 17.99
C MET A 10 12.28 -2.39 16.75
N MET A 11 12.44 -1.08 16.91
CA MET A 11 12.89 -0.22 15.82
C MET A 11 14.38 -0.38 15.51
N GLY A 12 15.20 -0.84 16.47
CA GLY A 12 16.61 -1.19 16.24
C GLY A 12 16.78 -2.37 15.30
N GLU A 13 15.85 -3.33 15.33
CA GLU A 13 15.86 -4.53 14.48
C GLU A 13 14.90 -4.44 13.28
N ALA A 14 14.39 -3.23 12.98
CA ALA A 14 13.30 -3.06 12.03
C ALA A 14 13.62 -3.52 10.60
N GLU A 15 14.89 -3.44 10.18
CA GLU A 15 15.34 -3.96 8.88
C GLU A 15 15.09 -5.47 8.73
N VAL A 16 15.17 -6.23 9.83
CA VAL A 16 14.94 -7.69 9.82
C VAL A 16 13.46 -8.00 10.01
N THR A 17 12.83 -7.36 11.00
CA THR A 17 11.47 -7.69 11.41
C THR A 17 10.41 -7.19 10.43
N LEU A 18 10.67 -6.11 9.67
CA LEU A 18 9.75 -5.57 8.66
C LEU A 18 9.44 -6.57 7.54
N PHE A 19 10.45 -7.33 7.11
CA PHE A 19 10.35 -8.33 6.05
C PHE A 19 9.97 -9.72 6.59
N HIS A 20 9.83 -9.88 7.91
CA HIS A 20 9.57 -11.17 8.53
C HIS A 20 8.06 -11.50 8.54
N PRO A 21 7.64 -12.76 8.23
CA PRO A 21 6.23 -13.17 8.22
C PRO A 21 5.45 -12.91 9.50
N ILE A 22 6.14 -12.88 10.64
CA ILE A 22 5.53 -12.58 11.95
C ILE A 22 5.90 -11.18 12.43
N GLY A 23 7.12 -10.73 12.14
CA GLY A 23 7.61 -9.44 12.65
C GLY A 23 6.79 -8.27 12.13
N HIS A 24 6.37 -8.34 10.86
CA HIS A 24 5.58 -7.27 10.25
C HIS A 24 4.21 -7.05 10.93
N LEU A 25 3.65 -8.10 11.56
CA LEU A 25 2.36 -8.03 12.25
C LEU A 25 2.40 -7.06 13.43
N SER A 26 3.55 -6.92 14.10
CA SER A 26 3.71 -5.93 15.17
C SER A 26 3.55 -4.51 14.65
N TYR A 27 4.12 -4.18 13.47
CA TYR A 27 3.92 -2.88 12.83
C TYR A 27 2.47 -2.66 12.42
N LEU A 28 1.84 -3.66 11.80
CA LEU A 28 0.42 -3.57 11.44
C LEU A 28 -0.48 -3.36 12.66
N ALA A 29 -0.22 -4.05 13.77
CA ALA A 29 -0.98 -3.90 15.00
C ALA A 29 -0.83 -2.50 15.61
N MET A 30 0.35 -1.87 15.52
CA MET A 30 0.55 -0.50 16.00
C MET A 30 -0.01 0.57 15.06
N LEU A 31 -0.04 0.31 13.74
CA LEU A 31 -0.53 1.26 12.74
C LEU A 31 -2.05 1.18 12.52
N LYS A 32 -2.64 0.00 12.72
CA LYS A 32 -4.05 -0.28 12.41
C LYS A 32 -4.85 -0.83 13.59
N GLY A 33 -4.21 -1.15 14.70
CA GLY A 33 -4.86 -1.81 15.82
C GLY A 33 -5.16 -3.28 15.53
N ARG A 34 -6.12 -3.83 16.26
CA ARG A 34 -6.53 -5.25 16.21
C ARG A 34 -7.56 -5.46 15.10
N THR A 35 -7.09 -5.45 13.86
CA THR A 35 -7.94 -5.67 12.68
C THR A 35 -7.77 -7.09 12.15
N ALA A 36 -8.74 -7.56 11.35
CA ALA A 36 -8.62 -8.83 10.63
C ALA A 36 -7.42 -8.88 9.66
N HIS A 37 -6.84 -7.72 9.32
CA HIS A 37 -5.63 -7.62 8.50
C HIS A 37 -4.33 -7.80 9.29
N SER A 38 -4.33 -7.51 10.61
CA SER A 38 -3.17 -7.66 11.48
C SER A 38 -3.22 -8.93 12.33
N LEU A 39 -4.41 -9.41 12.70
CA LEU A 39 -4.60 -10.54 13.61
C LEU A 39 -5.75 -11.44 13.16
N ALA A 40 -5.57 -12.75 13.30
CA ALA A 40 -6.66 -13.71 13.12
C ALA A 40 -7.75 -13.50 14.19
N PRO A 41 -9.02 -13.82 13.92
CA PRO A 41 -10.11 -13.62 14.88
C PRO A 41 -9.88 -14.27 16.25
N SER A 42 -9.33 -15.49 16.25
CA SER A 42 -8.97 -16.22 17.48
C SER A 42 -7.90 -15.48 18.29
N THR A 43 -6.87 -14.93 17.62
CA THR A 43 -5.82 -14.14 18.25
C THR A 43 -6.36 -12.81 18.76
N SER A 44 -7.25 -12.15 18.01
CA SER A 44 -7.88 -10.90 18.45
C SER A 44 -8.76 -11.12 19.69
N ALA A 45 -9.51 -12.23 19.72
CA ALA A 45 -10.29 -12.64 20.89
C ALA A 45 -9.38 -12.90 22.12
N LEU A 46 -8.25 -13.59 21.92
CA LEU A 46 -7.28 -13.83 23.00
C LEU A 46 -6.66 -12.55 23.55
N LEU A 47 -6.43 -11.55 22.69
CA LEU A 47 -5.85 -10.25 23.04
C LEU A 47 -6.90 -9.21 23.45
N SER A 48 -8.16 -9.62 23.64
CA SER A 48 -9.22 -8.71 24.06
C SER A 48 -9.09 -8.35 25.54
N PRO A 49 -9.38 -7.09 25.93
CA PRO A 49 -9.29 -6.69 27.33
C PRO A 49 -10.14 -7.62 28.19
N VAL A 50 -9.52 -8.17 29.24
CA VAL A 50 -10.26 -8.98 30.22
C VAL A 50 -11.14 -8.04 31.04
N LYS A 51 -12.39 -8.42 31.27
CA LYS A 51 -13.28 -7.73 32.20
C LYS A 51 -13.06 -8.27 33.60
N VAL A 52 -12.87 -7.38 34.57
CA VAL A 52 -12.67 -7.71 35.98
C VAL A 52 -13.73 -7.01 36.83
N THR A 53 -14.22 -7.70 37.86
CA THR A 53 -15.20 -7.14 38.79
C THR A 53 -14.48 -6.43 39.93
N VAL A 54 -14.67 -5.12 40.04
CA VAL A 54 -14.11 -4.30 41.12
C VAL A 54 -15.25 -3.56 41.81
N GLY A 55 -15.52 -3.90 43.07
CA GLY A 55 -16.61 -3.29 43.86
C GLY A 55 -18.01 -3.54 43.29
N GLY A 56 -18.25 -4.73 42.74
CA GLY A 56 -19.55 -5.12 42.16
C GLY A 56 -19.86 -4.55 40.78
N LYS A 57 -18.93 -3.82 40.16
CA LYS A 57 -19.03 -3.32 38.78
C LYS A 57 -17.99 -3.98 37.90
N GLU A 58 -18.38 -4.41 36.70
CA GLU A 58 -17.43 -4.83 35.67
C GLU A 58 -16.63 -3.64 35.16
N ARG A 59 -15.33 -3.80 35.06
CA ARG A 59 -14.42 -2.84 34.42
C ARG A 59 -13.49 -3.58 33.48
N GLU A 60 -13.18 -2.96 32.35
CA GLU A 60 -12.11 -3.45 31.50
C GLU A 60 -10.75 -3.21 32.18
N THR A 61 -9.83 -4.14 31.98
CA THR A 61 -8.44 -4.04 32.46
C THR A 61 -7.66 -2.91 31.78
N SER A 62 -8.07 -2.46 30.59
CA SER A 62 -7.50 -1.31 29.89
C SER A 62 -8.46 -0.12 29.93
N LEU A 63 -7.95 1.05 30.30
CA LEU A 63 -8.72 2.30 30.27
C LEU A 63 -8.69 3.01 28.91
N LYS A 64 -7.81 2.59 28.00
CA LYS A 64 -7.70 3.15 26.64
C LYS A 64 -8.35 2.23 25.63
N SER A 65 -9.06 2.83 24.68
CA SER A 65 -9.61 2.10 23.53
C SER A 65 -8.48 1.61 22.60
N ASP A 66 -8.82 0.73 21.66
CA ASP A 66 -7.83 0.24 20.70
C ASP A 66 -7.35 1.35 19.77
N GLU A 67 -8.28 2.19 19.34
CA GLU A 67 -8.06 3.32 18.44
C GLU A 67 -7.13 4.35 19.08
N GLN A 68 -7.39 4.71 20.35
CA GLN A 68 -6.52 5.63 21.09
C GLN A 68 -5.10 5.10 21.24
N ARG A 69 -4.95 3.80 21.51
CA ARG A 69 -3.62 3.18 21.61
C ARG A 69 -2.93 3.15 20.25
N CYS A 70 -3.66 2.81 19.20
CA CYS A 70 -3.15 2.80 17.83
C CYS A 70 -2.66 4.18 17.41
N GLU A 71 -3.43 5.24 17.67
CA GLU A 71 -3.04 6.61 17.34
C GLU A 71 -1.80 7.07 18.12
N GLU A 72 -1.70 6.71 19.40
CA GLU A 72 -0.50 7.00 20.20
C GLU A 72 0.73 6.25 19.67
N LEU A 73 0.59 4.98 19.33
CA LEU A 73 1.70 4.13 18.89
C LEU A 73 2.15 4.50 17.48
N SER A 74 1.22 4.74 16.56
CA SER A 74 1.52 5.16 15.18
C SER A 74 2.38 6.42 15.18
N LYS A 75 2.00 7.45 15.95
CA LYS A 75 2.80 8.69 16.09
C LYS A 75 4.25 8.45 16.52
N HIS A 76 4.53 7.40 17.29
CA HIS A 76 5.89 7.08 17.74
C HIS A 76 6.72 6.34 16.69
N ILE A 77 6.09 5.50 15.86
CA ILE A 77 6.81 4.63 14.90
C ILE A 77 6.82 5.18 13.48
N SER A 78 5.82 6.00 13.10
CA SER A 78 5.59 6.41 11.71
C SER A 78 6.82 7.05 11.08
N LYS A 79 7.48 7.98 11.78
CA LYS A 79 8.66 8.67 11.26
C LYS A 79 9.84 7.72 11.00
N LYS A 80 10.19 6.90 11.99
CA LYS A 80 11.31 5.93 11.85
C LYS A 80 11.01 4.87 10.78
N LEU A 81 9.75 4.40 10.71
CA LEU A 81 9.32 3.45 9.67
C LEU A 81 9.36 4.09 8.28
N HIS A 82 8.93 5.35 8.16
CA HIS A 82 9.02 6.10 6.91
C HIS A 82 10.47 6.19 6.44
N GLU A 83 11.39 6.65 7.29
CA GLU A 83 12.82 6.73 6.98
C GLU A 83 13.40 5.38 6.53
N LEU A 84 13.03 4.28 7.21
CA LEU A 84 13.47 2.93 6.86
C LEU A 84 12.92 2.46 5.50
N ILE A 85 11.64 2.71 5.26
CA ILE A 85 10.97 2.35 4.01
C ILE A 85 11.57 3.12 2.84
N MET A 86 11.82 4.42 3.00
CA MET A 86 12.39 5.26 1.95
C MET A 86 13.79 4.77 1.54
N LYS A 87 14.59 4.28 2.48
CA LYS A 87 15.91 3.68 2.17
C LYS A 87 15.83 2.40 1.33
N ASN A 88 14.72 1.67 1.40
CA ASN A 88 14.58 0.31 0.84
C ASN A 88 13.30 0.16 0.01
N ILE A 89 12.79 1.24 -0.60
CA ILE A 89 11.44 1.29 -1.16
C ILE A 89 11.17 0.22 -2.23
N SER A 90 12.17 -0.10 -3.04
CA SER A 90 12.10 -1.13 -4.07
C SER A 90 11.88 -2.52 -3.48
N ASP A 91 12.65 -2.85 -2.43
CA ASP A 91 12.54 -4.13 -1.72
C ASP A 91 11.24 -4.21 -0.95
N VAL A 92 10.84 -3.11 -0.31
CA VAL A 92 9.56 -2.99 0.41
C VAL A 92 8.37 -3.25 -0.51
N LEU A 93 8.36 -2.68 -1.72
CA LEU A 93 7.29 -2.93 -2.69
C LEU A 93 7.29 -4.37 -3.20
N SER A 94 8.47 -4.98 -3.33
CA SER A 94 8.63 -6.34 -3.86
C SER A 94 8.33 -7.42 -2.82
N ASP A 95 8.41 -7.08 -1.52
CA ASP A 95 8.10 -7.99 -0.43
C ASP A 95 6.64 -7.88 0.06
N ARG A 96 6.00 -9.02 0.28
CA ARG A 96 4.57 -9.08 0.61
C ARG A 96 4.24 -8.61 2.02
N TYR A 97 5.20 -8.66 2.94
CA TYR A 97 5.04 -8.30 4.34
C TYR A 97 5.36 -6.82 4.54
N ALA A 98 6.51 -6.38 4.01
CA ALA A 98 6.92 -4.99 4.05
C ALA A 98 5.95 -4.08 3.29
N SER A 99 5.46 -4.48 2.10
CA SER A 99 4.46 -3.70 1.36
C SER A 99 3.15 -3.56 2.12
N ALA A 100 2.75 -4.54 2.93
CA ALA A 100 1.56 -4.41 3.78
C ALA A 100 1.76 -3.34 4.86
N VAL A 101 2.96 -3.24 5.43
CA VAL A 101 3.31 -2.21 6.41
C VAL A 101 3.38 -0.83 5.77
N LEU A 102 3.98 -0.69 4.57
CA LEU A 102 3.95 0.56 3.80
C LEU A 102 2.51 1.06 3.59
N LEU A 103 1.61 0.18 3.14
CA LEU A 103 0.21 0.55 2.91
C LEU A 103 -0.53 0.92 4.20
N ALA A 104 -0.19 0.29 5.33
CA ALA A 104 -0.74 0.64 6.62
C ALA A 104 -0.20 1.97 7.16
N LEU A 105 1.09 2.23 6.92
CA LEU A 105 1.78 3.45 7.30
C LEU A 105 1.23 4.64 6.53
N PHE A 106 0.92 4.46 5.25
CA PHE A 106 0.39 5.51 4.38
C PHE A 106 -0.77 6.31 4.99
N ASP A 107 -1.71 5.62 5.63
CA ASP A 107 -2.88 6.26 6.27
C ASP A 107 -2.52 7.03 7.56
N ALA A 108 -1.33 6.82 8.12
CA ALA A 108 -0.83 7.48 9.33
C ALA A 108 0.16 8.62 9.02
N LEU A 109 0.52 8.82 7.75
CA LEU A 109 1.44 9.86 7.30
C LEU A 109 0.71 11.17 6.98
N GLY A 110 1.43 12.29 7.03
CA GLY A 110 0.98 13.57 6.49
C GLY A 110 1.08 13.61 4.97
N GLU A 111 0.60 14.69 4.36
CA GLU A 111 0.65 14.85 2.89
C GLU A 111 2.10 14.87 2.39
N GLU A 112 2.99 15.61 3.07
CA GLU A 112 4.40 15.74 2.68
C GLU A 112 5.10 14.37 2.61
N GLU A 113 4.99 13.53 3.64
CA GLU A 113 5.62 12.22 3.63
C GLU A 113 5.00 11.27 2.60
N ARG A 114 3.70 11.38 2.32
CA ARG A 114 3.06 10.60 1.24
C ARG A 114 3.60 11.00 -0.14
N GLN A 115 3.83 12.30 -0.35
CA GLN A 115 4.41 12.80 -1.60
C GLN A 115 5.87 12.37 -1.76
N GLU A 116 6.65 12.29 -0.68
CA GLU A 116 8.00 11.72 -0.71
C GLU A 116 7.98 10.25 -1.18
N ILE A 117 7.08 9.44 -0.62
CA ILE A 117 6.88 8.05 -1.08
C ILE A 117 6.53 8.01 -2.57
N PHE A 118 5.61 8.86 -3.04
CA PHE A 118 5.25 8.89 -4.46
C PHE A 118 6.45 9.21 -5.35
N SER A 119 7.19 10.26 -5.01
CA SER A 119 8.39 10.67 -5.74
C SER A 119 9.38 9.51 -5.88
N GLU A 120 9.63 8.80 -4.78
CA GLU A 120 10.60 7.72 -4.77
C GLU A 120 10.12 6.49 -5.55
N ILE A 121 8.83 6.15 -5.46
CA ILE A 121 8.26 5.09 -6.31
C ILE A 121 8.32 5.49 -7.79
N LEU A 122 8.05 6.76 -8.12
CA LEU A 122 8.14 7.25 -9.51
C LEU A 122 9.59 7.27 -10.03
N ASN A 123 10.60 7.37 -9.16
CA ASN A 123 12.00 7.29 -9.53
C ASN A 123 12.39 5.88 -9.99
N ILE A 124 11.88 4.84 -9.31
CA ILE A 124 12.15 3.44 -9.66
C ILE A 124 11.24 2.90 -10.77
N VAL A 125 10.11 3.57 -11.07
CA VAL A 125 9.26 3.21 -12.21
C VAL A 125 9.98 3.52 -13.53
N PRO A 126 10.20 2.52 -14.40
CA PRO A 126 11.01 2.71 -15.59
C PRO A 126 10.33 3.60 -16.63
N THR A 127 11.06 4.61 -17.10
CA THR A 127 10.67 5.47 -18.23
C THR A 127 11.03 4.86 -19.59
N LYS A 128 11.94 3.90 -19.62
CA LYS A 128 12.36 3.16 -20.81
C LYS A 128 12.13 1.68 -20.57
N ILE A 129 11.59 1.01 -21.58
CA ILE A 129 11.42 -0.43 -21.54
C ILE A 129 12.80 -1.06 -21.66
N LYS A 130 13.30 -1.59 -20.55
CA LYS A 130 14.47 -2.46 -20.52
C LYS A 130 14.03 -3.92 -20.50
N GLU A 131 14.97 -4.82 -20.74
CA GLU A 131 14.76 -6.28 -20.67
C GLU A 131 14.57 -6.77 -19.21
N GLU A 132 15.01 -5.98 -18.22
CA GLU A 132 14.80 -6.29 -16.80
C GLU A 132 13.34 -6.14 -16.38
N GLU A 133 12.90 -7.03 -15.48
CA GLU A 133 11.53 -7.05 -14.96
C GLU A 133 11.24 -5.76 -14.17
N SER A 134 10.30 -4.96 -14.69
CA SER A 134 9.87 -3.71 -14.05
C SER A 134 9.19 -3.98 -12.71
N ILE A 135 9.33 -3.05 -11.75
CA ILE A 135 8.56 -3.05 -10.50
C ILE A 135 7.03 -3.08 -10.75
N LEU A 136 6.59 -2.63 -11.94
CA LEU A 136 5.18 -2.69 -12.36
C LEU A 136 4.74 -4.09 -12.79
N GLU A 137 5.67 -4.95 -13.19
CA GLU A 137 5.41 -6.29 -13.72
C GLU A 137 5.43 -7.35 -12.60
N GLY A 138 6.19 -7.10 -11.54
CA GLY A 138 6.29 -7.97 -10.37
C GLY A 138 4.95 -8.23 -9.68
N ARG A 139 4.72 -9.48 -9.24
CA ARG A 139 3.42 -9.92 -8.69
C ARG A 139 3.02 -9.16 -7.41
N VAL A 140 3.99 -8.93 -6.53
CA VAL A 140 3.75 -8.27 -5.23
C VAL A 140 3.73 -6.76 -5.41
N SER A 141 4.74 -6.22 -6.08
CA SER A 141 4.92 -4.80 -6.33
C SER A 141 3.78 -4.18 -7.15
N SER A 142 3.34 -4.84 -8.22
CA SER A 142 2.16 -4.37 -8.99
C SER A 142 0.90 -4.31 -8.13
N ARG A 143 0.72 -5.25 -7.20
CA ARG A 143 -0.40 -5.25 -6.26
C ARG A 143 -0.27 -4.13 -5.23
N ALA A 144 0.93 -3.87 -4.72
CA ALA A 144 1.17 -2.76 -3.80
C ALA A 144 0.88 -1.41 -4.46
N ILE A 145 1.41 -1.19 -5.68
CA ILE A 145 1.19 0.02 -6.50
C ILE A 145 -0.30 0.24 -6.77
N ARG A 146 -1.05 -0.81 -7.12
CA ARG A 146 -2.51 -0.70 -7.30
C ARG A 146 -3.24 -0.28 -6.04
N ARG A 147 -2.84 -0.81 -4.88
CA ARG A 147 -3.44 -0.42 -3.60
C ARG A 147 -3.08 1.03 -3.25
N LEU A 148 -1.86 1.48 -3.54
CA LEU A 148 -1.46 2.88 -3.36
C LEU A 148 -2.32 3.81 -4.22
N ILE A 149 -2.56 3.50 -5.50
CA ILE A 149 -3.50 4.26 -6.36
C ILE A 149 -4.85 4.44 -5.67
N THR A 150 -5.46 3.33 -5.21
CA THR A 150 -6.77 3.37 -4.58
C THR A 150 -6.78 4.14 -3.24
N LEU A 151 -5.69 4.07 -2.47
CA LEU A 151 -5.58 4.78 -1.20
C LEU A 151 -5.37 6.29 -1.44
N SER A 152 -4.44 6.66 -2.32
CA SER A 152 -4.15 8.06 -2.63
C SER A 152 -5.34 8.78 -3.23
N ASP A 153 -6.12 8.13 -4.09
CA ASP A 153 -7.30 8.76 -4.70
C ASP A 153 -8.36 9.15 -3.67
N LYS A 154 -8.42 8.44 -2.54
CA LYS A 154 -9.37 8.73 -1.46
C LYS A 154 -8.92 9.88 -0.56
N VAL A 155 -7.61 10.09 -0.46
CA VAL A 155 -7.00 10.98 0.55
C VAL A 155 -6.46 12.27 -0.09
N ASP A 156 -5.78 12.15 -1.22
CA ASP A 156 -4.96 13.23 -1.82
C ASP A 156 -5.65 13.91 -3.02
N GLY A 157 -6.82 13.41 -3.46
CA GLY A 157 -7.61 14.05 -4.52
C GLY A 157 -6.82 14.26 -5.81
N GLU A 158 -6.65 15.52 -6.23
CA GLU A 158 -5.91 15.88 -7.45
C GLU A 158 -4.40 15.58 -7.34
N ASN A 159 -3.82 15.62 -6.13
CA ASN A 159 -2.41 15.30 -5.86
C ASN A 159 -2.15 13.79 -5.74
N ALA A 160 -3.14 12.96 -6.04
CA ALA A 160 -3.05 11.52 -5.89
C ALA A 160 -1.95 10.89 -6.77
N PHE A 161 -1.44 9.76 -6.27
CA PHE A 161 -0.42 8.97 -6.93
C PHE A 161 -0.84 8.52 -8.34
N SER A 162 -2.14 8.28 -8.55
CA SER A 162 -2.70 7.89 -9.85
C SER A 162 -2.33 8.88 -10.96
N SER A 163 -2.58 10.18 -10.74
CA SER A 163 -2.29 11.26 -11.69
C SER A 163 -0.81 11.31 -12.03
N GLN A 164 0.06 11.31 -11.01
CA GLN A 164 1.51 11.39 -11.20
C GLN A 164 2.08 10.14 -11.90
N LEU A 165 1.56 8.96 -11.55
CA LEU A 165 1.95 7.70 -12.16
C LEU A 165 1.49 7.62 -13.63
N LEU A 166 0.29 8.11 -13.94
CA LEU A 166 -0.17 8.18 -15.32
C LEU A 166 0.77 9.04 -16.16
N GLU A 167 1.12 10.26 -15.72
CA GLU A 167 2.06 11.14 -16.42
C GLU A 167 3.37 10.43 -16.75
N LYS A 168 3.93 9.73 -15.75
CA LYS A 168 5.17 8.96 -15.90
C LYS A 168 5.04 7.83 -16.93
N LEU A 169 3.88 7.17 -16.97
CA LEU A 169 3.65 6.00 -17.83
C LEU A 169 3.13 6.33 -19.23
N LYS A 170 2.60 7.52 -19.47
CA LYS A 170 2.02 7.95 -20.76
C LYS A 170 2.84 7.51 -21.98
N PRO A 171 4.18 7.70 -22.03
CA PRO A 171 4.97 7.31 -23.21
C PRO A 171 4.90 5.82 -23.55
N ASN A 172 4.73 4.96 -22.55
CA ASN A 172 4.79 3.50 -22.68
C ASN A 172 3.50 2.80 -22.23
N LEU A 173 2.41 3.55 -21.99
CA LEU A 173 1.17 3.05 -21.40
C LEU A 173 0.56 1.89 -22.20
N LYS A 174 0.67 1.94 -23.53
CA LYS A 174 0.22 0.88 -24.45
C LYS A 174 1.00 -0.43 -24.30
N ILE A 175 2.25 -0.34 -23.87
CA ILE A 175 3.12 -1.51 -23.69
C ILE A 175 2.84 -2.12 -22.32
N PHE A 176 2.76 -1.29 -21.27
CA PHE A 176 2.43 -1.75 -19.92
C PHE A 176 1.01 -2.34 -19.81
N SER A 177 0.07 -1.90 -20.66
CA SER A 177 -1.31 -2.44 -20.66
C SER A 177 -1.44 -3.88 -21.15
N VAL A 178 -0.41 -4.46 -21.77
CA VAL A 178 -0.43 -5.85 -22.26
C VAL A 178 0.60 -6.77 -21.61
N LYS A 179 1.28 -6.29 -20.57
CA LYS A 179 2.25 -7.07 -19.82
C LYS A 179 1.66 -7.58 -18.51
N ARG A 180 2.19 -8.70 -18.01
CA ARG A 180 1.82 -9.27 -16.71
C ARG A 180 2.08 -8.26 -15.60
N GLY A 181 1.19 -8.19 -14.61
CA GLY A 181 1.29 -7.26 -13.48
C GLY A 181 0.93 -5.82 -13.86
N SER A 182 1.66 -5.22 -14.80
CA SER A 182 1.51 -3.80 -15.15
C SER A 182 0.18 -3.51 -15.84
N SER A 183 -0.38 -4.49 -16.55
CA SER A 183 -1.73 -4.38 -17.10
C SER A 183 -2.78 -4.14 -16.01
N PHE A 184 -2.61 -4.73 -14.82
CA PHE A 184 -3.51 -4.46 -13.68
C PHE A 184 -3.24 -3.11 -13.01
N VAL A 185 -2.02 -2.57 -13.10
CA VAL A 185 -1.76 -1.18 -12.70
C VAL A 185 -2.53 -0.23 -13.62
N VAL A 186 -2.49 -0.47 -14.93
CA VAL A 186 -3.27 0.31 -15.90
C VAL A 186 -4.77 0.16 -15.69
N VAL A 187 -5.27 -1.02 -15.31
CA VAL A 187 -6.68 -1.20 -14.88
C VAL A 187 -7.00 -0.25 -13.72
N SER A 188 -6.16 -0.18 -12.69
CA SER A 188 -6.41 0.72 -11.56
C SER A 188 -6.38 2.21 -11.96
N LEU A 189 -5.56 2.61 -12.94
CA LEU A 189 -5.61 3.96 -13.53
C LEU A 189 -6.89 4.22 -14.34
N LEU A 190 -7.47 3.19 -14.97
CA LEU A 190 -8.77 3.28 -15.66
C LEU A 190 -9.96 3.33 -14.71
N GLU A 191 -9.82 2.77 -13.51
CA GLU A 191 -10.85 2.75 -12.47
C GLU A 191 -10.83 4.01 -11.59
N SER A 192 -9.68 4.70 -11.52
CA SER A 192 -9.50 5.95 -10.77
C SER A 192 -10.25 7.11 -11.42
N GLU A 193 -11.06 7.84 -10.64
CA GLU A 193 -11.80 9.01 -11.12
C GLU A 193 -10.88 10.13 -11.61
N ASN A 194 -9.67 10.23 -11.04
CA ASN A 194 -8.66 11.23 -11.40
C ASN A 194 -8.08 10.97 -12.80
N THR A 195 -7.83 9.71 -13.14
CA THR A 195 -7.09 9.34 -14.36
C THR A 195 -7.91 8.64 -15.44
N LYS A 196 -9.15 8.23 -15.15
CA LYS A 196 -9.99 7.41 -16.05
C LYS A 196 -10.16 8.00 -17.44
N LYS A 197 -10.54 9.28 -17.55
CA LYS A 197 -10.78 9.93 -18.86
C LYS A 197 -9.52 9.97 -19.71
N GLU A 198 -8.41 10.35 -19.10
CA GLU A 198 -7.14 10.48 -19.80
C GLU A 198 -6.53 9.12 -20.16
N THR A 199 -6.59 8.15 -19.25
CA THR A 199 -6.16 6.78 -19.50
C THR A 199 -6.97 6.15 -20.63
N LYS A 200 -8.30 6.35 -20.66
CA LYS A 200 -9.15 5.93 -21.79
C LYS A 200 -8.71 6.59 -23.10
N ALA A 201 -8.46 7.90 -23.10
CA ALA A 201 -8.01 8.61 -24.29
C ALA A 201 -6.69 8.06 -24.84
N ALA A 202 -5.70 7.82 -23.98
CA ALA A 202 -4.38 7.31 -24.35
C ALA A 202 -4.41 5.87 -24.91
N LEU A 203 -5.37 5.05 -24.46
CA LEU A 203 -5.49 3.64 -24.86
C LEU A 203 -6.47 3.38 -26.01
N LYS A 204 -7.23 4.38 -26.47
CA LYS A 204 -8.29 4.22 -27.49
C LYS A 204 -7.81 3.54 -28.79
N GLY A 205 -6.58 3.83 -29.21
CA GLY A 205 -5.97 3.23 -30.42
C GLY A 205 -5.47 1.79 -30.25
N SER A 206 -5.49 1.22 -29.05
CA SER A 206 -4.83 -0.06 -28.72
C SER A 206 -5.80 -1.24 -28.58
N MET A 207 -7.08 -1.06 -28.89
CA MET A 207 -8.13 -2.07 -28.69
C MET A 207 -7.82 -3.42 -29.38
N ALA A 208 -7.21 -3.38 -30.58
CA ALA A 208 -6.81 -4.58 -31.30
C ALA A 208 -5.70 -5.36 -30.58
N GLN A 209 -4.80 -4.65 -29.89
CA GLN A 209 -3.71 -5.24 -29.11
C GLN A 209 -4.26 -5.98 -27.89
N PHE A 210 -5.24 -5.39 -27.19
CA PHE A 210 -5.89 -6.02 -26.03
C PHE A 210 -6.64 -7.30 -26.40
N LYS A 211 -7.30 -7.34 -27.56
CA LYS A 211 -7.97 -8.53 -28.08
C LYS A 211 -7.01 -9.70 -28.36
N ARG A 212 -5.77 -9.39 -28.73
CA ARG A 212 -4.73 -10.39 -29.05
C ARG A 212 -3.90 -10.81 -27.83
N SER A 213 -3.94 -10.03 -26.75
CA SER A 213 -3.16 -10.31 -25.55
C SER A 213 -3.76 -11.47 -24.75
N GLU A 214 -2.90 -12.36 -24.27
CA GLU A 214 -3.31 -13.45 -23.37
C GLU A 214 -3.45 -13.00 -21.92
N GLU A 215 -2.88 -11.84 -21.58
CA GLU A 215 -2.84 -11.30 -20.23
C GLU A 215 -4.25 -10.97 -19.70
N ALA A 216 -4.53 -11.46 -18.48
CA ALA A 216 -5.82 -11.24 -17.84
C ALA A 216 -6.13 -9.74 -17.66
N GLY A 217 -5.13 -8.92 -17.32
CA GLY A 217 -5.31 -7.47 -17.18
C GLY A 217 -5.71 -6.80 -18.50
N ALA A 218 -5.13 -7.20 -19.63
CA ALA A 218 -5.50 -6.65 -20.94
C ALA A 218 -6.96 -6.96 -21.31
N LYS A 219 -7.47 -8.14 -20.93
CA LYS A 219 -8.88 -8.51 -21.12
C LYS A 219 -9.81 -7.64 -20.27
N VAL A 220 -9.41 -7.31 -19.03
CA VAL A 220 -10.15 -6.38 -18.17
C VAL A 220 -10.15 -4.97 -18.76
N ILE A 221 -9.00 -4.48 -19.25
CA ILE A 221 -8.90 -3.19 -19.94
C ILE A 221 -9.86 -3.14 -21.12
N LEU A 222 -9.89 -4.18 -21.96
CA LEU A 222 -10.79 -4.24 -23.12
C LEU A 222 -12.26 -4.09 -22.72
N LYS A 223 -12.67 -4.70 -21.60
CA LYS A 223 -14.02 -4.58 -21.05
C LYS A 223 -14.31 -3.14 -20.60
N LEU A 224 -13.45 -2.56 -19.75
CA LEU A 224 -13.61 -1.18 -19.23
C LEU A 224 -13.60 -0.10 -20.32
N MET A 225 -12.89 -0.35 -21.42
CA MET A 225 -12.85 0.53 -22.59
C MET A 225 -14.11 0.43 -23.45
N SER A 226 -14.83 -0.69 -23.38
CA SER A 226 -16.07 -0.94 -24.14
C SER A 226 -17.33 -0.51 -23.39
N GLU A 227 -17.23 -0.27 -22.08
CA GLU A 227 -18.30 0.30 -21.25
C GLU A 227 -18.48 1.79 -21.57
N LYS A 228 -19.72 2.15 -21.94
CA LYS A 228 -20.15 3.52 -22.29
C LYS A 228 -20.09 4.46 -21.09
#